data_AF-A0A923QH94-F1
#
_entry.id   AF-A0A923QH94-F1
#
_cell.length_a   1.000
_cell.length_b   1.000
_cell.length_c   1.000
_cell.angle_alpha   90.00
_cell.angle_beta   90.00
_cell.angle_gamma   90.00
#
_symmetry.space_group_name_H-M   'P 1'
#
loop_
_entity.id
_entity.type
_entity.pdbx_description
1 polymer ?
#
loop_
_entity_poly.entity_id
_entity_poly.type
_entity_poly.pdbx_seq_one_letter_code
_entity_poly.pdbx_strand_id
1 'polypeptide(L)'
;QRLLQAADNKVTRSGSLLDRLFIPEPSSVEQRNAINARRIAQWSPAVATPGKPQSLMLLIAEVKEIFPALHGFKAVIKHLPDQAFAMDEKLYRRLDRRFANELALWGATDALHMIVIATFGIRAAGVPAIEELSVMPVTGQWLPVQDGFELQELGRLVMAGRAFIKVLRYNSSATKTSASVVLTDSAEVGGPKHESS
;
A
#
# COMPACT_ATOMS: atom_id res chain seq x y z
N GLN A 1 -12.40 -3.27 -9.52
CA GLN A 1 -12.63 -4.65 -10.03
C GLN A 1 -11.38 -5.38 -10.51
N ARG A 2 -10.39 -4.73 -11.15
CA ARG A 2 -9.18 -5.44 -11.66
C ARG A 2 -8.27 -6.07 -10.58
N LEU A 3 -8.24 -5.53 -9.36
CA LEU A 3 -7.36 -6.06 -8.29
C LEU A 3 -7.86 -7.37 -7.67
N LEU A 4 -9.19 -7.56 -7.58
CA LEU A 4 -9.78 -8.82 -7.08
C LEU A 4 -9.58 -9.96 -8.09
N GLN A 5 -9.69 -9.69 -9.38
CA GLN A 5 -9.38 -10.67 -10.44
C GLN A 5 -7.88 -11.05 -10.46
N ALA A 6 -6.98 -10.12 -10.13
CA ALA A 6 -5.54 -10.40 -10.05
C ALA A 6 -5.14 -11.27 -8.85
N ALA A 7 -6.00 -11.38 -7.83
CA ALA A 7 -5.75 -12.21 -6.65
C ALA A 7 -6.28 -13.65 -6.78
N ASP A 8 -7.02 -13.96 -7.85
CA ASP A 8 -7.66 -15.26 -8.12
C ASP A 8 -6.66 -16.42 -8.30
N ASN A 9 -5.39 -16.11 -8.62
CA ASN A 9 -4.35 -17.11 -8.84
C ASN A 9 -3.32 -17.24 -7.71
N LYS A 10 -3.62 -16.78 -6.48
CA LYS A 10 -2.69 -16.86 -5.33
C LYS A 10 -3.26 -17.71 -4.19
N VAL A 11 -2.76 -18.92 -4.06
CA VAL A 11 -3.08 -19.85 -2.96
C VAL A 11 -2.14 -19.58 -1.78
N THR A 12 -2.67 -19.46 -0.56
CA THR A 12 -1.87 -19.49 0.68
C THR A 12 -1.97 -20.84 1.35
N ARG A 13 -1.03 -21.17 2.25
CA ARG A 13 -0.98 -22.42 3.03
C ARG A 13 -2.24 -22.74 3.87
N SER A 14 -3.26 -21.86 3.90
CA SER A 14 -4.41 -21.98 4.80
C SER A 14 -5.77 -21.61 4.16
N GLY A 15 -5.86 -21.58 2.83
CA GLY A 15 -7.08 -21.23 2.08
C GLY A 15 -6.79 -20.31 0.88
N SER A 16 -7.83 -19.94 0.12
CA SER A 16 -7.71 -18.95 -0.94
C SER A 16 -7.32 -17.60 -0.34
N LEU A 17 -6.28 -16.94 -0.87
CA LEU A 17 -5.90 -15.58 -0.44
C LEU A 17 -7.07 -14.61 -0.62
N LEU A 18 -7.91 -14.86 -1.62
CA LEU A 18 -9.10 -14.07 -1.91
C LEU A 18 -10.05 -13.98 -0.71
N ASP A 19 -10.23 -15.08 0.02
CA ASP A 19 -11.15 -15.11 1.16
C ASP A 19 -10.68 -14.25 2.33
N ARG A 20 -9.38 -13.88 2.33
CA ARG A 20 -8.76 -13.06 3.36
C ARG A 20 -8.37 -11.67 2.87
N LEU A 21 -8.35 -11.44 1.55
CA LEU A 21 -8.02 -10.15 0.98
C LEU A 21 -9.21 -9.19 1.12
N PHE A 22 -8.95 -8.05 1.72
CA PHE A 22 -9.87 -6.96 1.88
C PHE A 22 -9.33 -5.72 1.17
N ILE A 23 -10.11 -5.22 0.21
CA ILE A 23 -9.88 -3.96 -0.49
C ILE A 23 -11.15 -3.13 -0.28
N PRO A 24 -11.06 -1.95 0.34
CA PRO A 24 -12.22 -1.11 0.58
C PRO A 24 -13.01 -0.81 -0.70
N GLU A 25 -14.33 -0.98 -0.64
CA GLU A 25 -15.22 -0.46 -1.68
C GLU A 25 -15.19 1.07 -1.66
N PRO A 26 -15.29 1.75 -2.83
CA PRO A 26 -15.44 3.19 -2.88
C PRO A 26 -16.61 3.65 -2.00
N SER A 27 -16.37 4.67 -1.18
CA SER A 27 -17.40 5.23 -0.29
C SER A 27 -18.55 5.86 -1.08
N SER A 28 -19.78 5.48 -0.77
CA SER A 28 -21.01 6.11 -1.26
C SER A 28 -21.92 6.41 -0.06
N VAL A 29 -22.55 7.58 -0.08
CA VAL A 29 -23.50 8.00 0.95
C VAL A 29 -24.79 7.16 0.85
N GLU A 30 -25.25 6.93 -0.37
CA GLU A 30 -26.47 6.19 -0.71
C GLU A 30 -26.34 4.71 -0.33
N GLN A 31 -25.18 4.10 -0.61
CA GLN A 31 -24.94 2.68 -0.38
C GLN A 31 -24.25 2.39 0.97
N ARG A 32 -24.08 3.39 1.84
CA ARG A 32 -23.29 3.28 3.07
C ARG A 32 -23.64 2.05 3.92
N ASN A 33 -24.93 1.82 4.13
CA ASN A 33 -25.40 0.68 4.93
C ASN A 33 -25.12 -0.67 4.25
N ALA A 34 -25.29 -0.73 2.92
CA ALA A 34 -25.03 -1.95 2.15
C ALA A 34 -23.54 -2.28 2.11
N ILE A 35 -22.68 -1.27 1.93
CA ILE A 35 -21.22 -1.39 2.00
C ILE A 35 -20.79 -1.88 3.39
N ASN A 36 -21.34 -1.29 4.46
CA ASN A 36 -21.06 -1.72 5.82
C ASN A 36 -21.50 -3.17 6.08
N ALA A 37 -22.69 -3.57 5.63
CA ALA A 37 -23.18 -4.93 5.79
C ALA A 37 -22.28 -5.96 5.10
N ARG A 38 -21.83 -5.68 3.86
CA ARG A 38 -20.88 -6.54 3.13
C ARG A 38 -19.53 -6.64 3.85
N ARG A 39 -19.01 -5.52 4.34
CA ARG A 39 -17.77 -5.47 5.13
C ARG A 39 -17.88 -6.33 6.39
N ILE A 40 -18.97 -6.19 7.17
CA ILE A 40 -19.18 -6.99 8.38
C ILE A 40 -19.25 -8.48 8.04
N ALA A 41 -19.97 -8.86 6.99
CA ALA A 41 -20.05 -10.24 6.54
C ALA A 41 -18.66 -10.79 6.16
N GLN A 42 -17.86 -10.00 5.44
CA GLN A 42 -16.51 -10.38 5.04
C GLN A 42 -15.54 -10.48 6.23
N TRP A 43 -15.70 -9.65 7.25
CA TRP A 43 -14.83 -9.61 8.43
C TRP A 43 -15.22 -10.62 9.51
N SER A 44 -16.43 -11.18 9.45
CA SER A 44 -16.95 -12.12 10.45
C SER A 44 -15.99 -13.28 10.77
N PRO A 45 -15.26 -13.90 9.82
CA PRO A 45 -14.31 -14.96 10.13
C PRO A 45 -13.08 -14.51 10.92
N ALA A 46 -12.77 -13.21 10.92
CA ALA A 46 -11.61 -12.63 11.59
C ALA A 46 -11.90 -12.07 13.00
N VAL A 47 -13.14 -12.24 13.48
CA VAL A 47 -13.55 -11.87 14.84
C VAL A 47 -12.92 -12.79 15.87
N ALA A 48 -12.16 -12.19 16.79
CA ALA A 48 -11.48 -12.91 17.85
C ALA A 48 -12.49 -13.68 18.73
N THR A 49 -12.25 -14.97 18.88
CA THR A 49 -13.05 -15.86 19.74
C THR A 49 -12.18 -16.31 20.92
N PRO A 50 -12.66 -16.19 22.18
CA PRO A 50 -11.92 -16.65 23.35
C PRO A 50 -11.44 -18.10 23.21
N GLY A 51 -10.16 -18.34 23.52
CA GLY A 51 -9.56 -19.67 23.46
C GLY A 51 -9.25 -20.20 22.05
N LYS A 52 -9.50 -19.43 20.98
CA LYS A 52 -9.12 -19.79 19.60
C LYS A 52 -8.02 -18.87 19.06
N PRO A 53 -7.12 -19.39 18.20
CA PRO A 53 -6.20 -18.54 17.45
C PRO A 53 -6.95 -17.48 16.64
N GLN A 54 -6.42 -16.26 16.61
CA GLN A 54 -7.02 -15.17 15.83
C GLN A 54 -6.80 -15.41 14.33
N SER A 55 -7.88 -15.37 13.55
CA SER A 55 -7.80 -15.35 12.09
C SER A 55 -7.50 -13.93 11.62
N LEU A 56 -6.58 -13.80 10.66
CA LEU A 56 -6.17 -12.52 10.10
C LEU A 56 -6.62 -12.37 8.65
N MET A 57 -6.93 -11.14 8.28
CA MET A 57 -7.21 -10.67 6.92
C MET A 57 -6.03 -9.86 6.41
N LEU A 58 -5.94 -9.71 5.09
CA LEU A 58 -4.96 -8.89 4.38
C LEU A 58 -5.67 -7.66 3.81
N LEU A 59 -5.32 -6.47 4.27
CA LEU A 59 -5.76 -5.19 3.73
C LEU A 59 -4.80 -4.72 2.63
N ILE A 60 -5.33 -4.24 1.50
CA ILE A 60 -4.60 -3.36 0.57
C ILE A 60 -5.47 -2.13 0.36
N ALA A 61 -4.95 -0.96 0.73
CA ALA A 61 -5.71 0.29 0.62
C ALA A 61 -4.81 1.52 0.65
N GLU A 62 -5.42 2.69 0.49
CA GLU A 62 -4.76 3.97 0.70
C GLU A 62 -5.00 4.47 2.13
N VAL A 63 -3.93 4.88 2.82
CA VAL A 63 -3.99 5.51 4.14
C VAL A 63 -4.38 6.97 3.97
N LYS A 64 -5.36 7.39 4.77
CA LYS A 64 -5.73 8.81 4.90
C LYS A 64 -4.87 9.49 5.95
N GLU A 65 -4.73 8.87 7.12
CA GLU A 65 -4.10 9.48 8.29
C GLU A 65 -3.68 8.41 9.29
N ILE A 66 -2.59 8.65 10.02
CA ILE A 66 -2.21 7.88 11.20
C ILE A 66 -1.99 8.87 12.35
N PHE A 67 -2.68 8.66 13.48
CA PHE A 67 -2.65 9.61 14.59
C PHE A 67 -2.67 8.90 15.96
N PRO A 68 -2.14 9.55 17.03
CA PRO A 68 -2.21 9.02 18.39
C PRO A 68 -3.65 8.87 18.88
N ALA A 69 -3.92 7.84 19.67
CA ALA A 69 -5.21 7.59 20.31
C ALA A 69 -5.03 7.28 21.80
N LEU A 70 -6.14 7.21 22.55
CA LEU A 70 -6.12 6.91 23.99
C LEU A 70 -5.29 5.67 24.34
N HIS A 71 -5.33 4.66 23.47
CA HIS A 71 -4.54 3.44 23.59
C HIS A 71 -3.79 3.18 22.28
N GLY A 72 -2.56 3.67 22.17
CA GLY A 72 -1.70 3.50 20.99
C GLY A 72 -2.04 4.49 19.88
N PHE A 73 -2.25 3.99 18.67
CA PHE A 73 -2.45 4.78 17.46
C PHE A 73 -3.67 4.27 16.68
N LYS A 74 -4.16 5.11 15.77
CA LYS A 74 -5.21 4.76 14.81
C LYS A 74 -4.75 5.10 13.40
N ALA A 75 -5.04 4.20 12.46
CA ALA A 75 -4.94 4.45 11.03
C ALA A 75 -6.35 4.59 10.43
N VAL A 76 -6.58 5.67 9.69
CA VAL A 76 -7.77 5.85 8.87
C VAL A 76 -7.45 5.49 7.44
N ILE A 77 -8.31 4.68 6.84
CA ILE A 77 -8.16 4.18 5.48
C ILE A 77 -9.13 4.96 4.59
N LYS A 78 -8.68 5.40 3.42
CA LYS A 78 -9.59 6.02 2.44
C LYS A 78 -10.69 5.05 2.06
N HIS A 79 -11.88 5.60 1.81
CA HIS A 79 -13.12 4.86 1.59
C HIS A 79 -13.64 4.04 2.80
N LEU A 80 -12.98 4.10 3.96
CA LEU A 80 -13.49 3.61 5.25
C LEU A 80 -13.44 4.69 6.34
N PRO A 81 -14.02 5.89 6.12
CA PRO A 81 -13.94 6.98 7.09
C PRO A 81 -14.71 6.67 8.39
N ASP A 82 -15.63 5.70 8.37
CA ASP A 82 -16.42 5.27 9.51
C ASP A 82 -15.72 4.23 10.40
N GLN A 83 -14.55 3.74 9.97
CA GLN A 83 -13.84 2.66 10.65
C GLN A 83 -12.33 2.92 10.66
N ALA A 84 -11.82 3.38 11.81
CA ALA A 84 -10.38 3.43 12.06
C ALA A 84 -9.85 2.06 12.51
N PHE A 85 -8.60 1.77 12.15
CA PHE A 85 -7.87 0.58 12.55
C PHE A 85 -6.96 0.91 13.73
N ALA A 86 -7.04 0.14 14.80
CA ALA A 86 -6.14 0.27 15.94
C ALA A 86 -4.73 -0.21 15.58
N MET A 87 -3.73 0.46 16.14
CA MET A 87 -2.32 0.10 16.05
C MET A 87 -1.70 0.22 17.44
N ASP A 88 -0.95 -0.80 17.85
CA ASP A 88 -0.19 -0.69 19.10
C ASP A 88 1.07 0.18 18.92
N GLU A 89 1.61 0.65 20.04
CA GLU A 89 2.80 1.52 20.05
C GLU A 89 4.05 0.81 19.49
N LYS A 90 4.15 -0.51 19.64
CA LYS A 90 5.29 -1.27 19.12
C LYS A 90 5.25 -1.32 17.60
N LEU A 91 4.07 -1.53 17.01
CA LEU A 91 3.83 -1.51 15.57
C LEU A 91 4.10 -0.12 15.02
N TYR A 92 3.57 0.93 15.66
CA TYR A 92 3.85 2.31 15.24
C TYR A 92 5.35 2.62 15.26
N ARG A 93 6.08 2.27 16.32
CA ARG A 93 7.54 2.44 16.39
C ARG A 93 8.29 1.66 15.30
N ARG A 94 7.83 0.46 14.95
CA ARG A 94 8.42 -0.31 13.83
C ARG A 94 8.15 0.36 12.50
N LEU A 95 6.95 0.88 12.28
CA LEU A 95 6.56 1.65 11.09
C LEU A 95 7.45 2.90 10.96
N ASP A 96 7.48 3.73 12.00
CA ASP A 96 8.25 4.97 12.05
C ASP A 96 9.74 4.72 11.75
N ARG A 97 10.35 3.72 12.42
CA ARG A 97 11.76 3.38 12.18
C ARG A 97 12.02 2.82 10.78
N ARG A 98 11.14 1.97 10.26
CA ARG A 98 11.38 1.25 8.99
C ARG A 98 11.08 2.10 7.76
N PHE A 99 10.10 2.99 7.87
CA PHE A 99 9.57 3.78 6.76
C PHE A 99 9.65 5.30 7.04
N ALA A 100 10.67 5.72 7.80
CA ALA A 100 10.85 7.12 8.19
C ALA A 100 10.87 8.07 6.97
N ASN A 101 11.58 7.67 5.91
CA ASN A 101 11.71 8.48 4.70
C ASN A 101 10.38 8.59 3.96
N GLU A 102 9.65 7.49 3.85
CA GLU A 102 8.35 7.43 3.20
C GLU A 102 7.31 8.27 3.94
N LEU A 103 7.30 8.20 5.28
CA LEU A 103 6.42 9.00 6.12
C LEU A 103 6.77 10.49 6.04
N ALA A 104 8.06 10.84 6.07
CA ALA A 104 8.51 12.21 5.94
C ALA A 104 8.16 12.80 4.56
N LEU A 105 8.36 12.01 3.50
CA LEU A 105 8.02 12.42 2.13
C LEU A 105 6.51 12.62 1.97
N TRP A 106 5.70 11.70 2.50
CA TRP A 106 4.24 11.81 2.47
C TRP A 106 3.73 13.00 3.30
N GLY A 107 4.31 13.25 4.47
CA GLY A 107 3.96 14.42 5.29
C GLY A 107 4.41 15.77 4.72
N ALA A 108 5.31 15.78 3.72
CA ALA A 108 5.82 17.01 3.12
C ALA A 108 4.98 17.51 1.93
N THR A 109 4.04 16.71 1.40
CA THR A 109 3.25 17.09 0.22
C THR A 109 1.93 16.34 0.11
N ASP A 110 0.86 17.05 -0.24
CA ASP A 110 -0.46 16.47 -0.52
C ASP A 110 -0.55 15.77 -1.89
N ALA A 111 0.49 15.87 -2.72
CA ALA A 111 0.52 15.28 -4.06
C ALA A 111 0.74 13.76 -4.06
N LEU A 112 1.07 13.18 -2.90
CA LEU A 112 1.34 11.76 -2.74
C LEU A 112 0.20 11.03 -2.07
N HIS A 113 -0.07 9.83 -2.57
CA HIS A 113 -0.90 8.84 -1.92
C HIS A 113 0.00 7.89 -1.10
N MET A 114 -0.52 7.36 0.01
CA MET A 114 0.18 6.35 0.78
C MET A 114 -0.56 5.02 0.67
N ILE A 115 -0.01 4.06 -0.08
CA ILE A 115 -0.55 2.70 -0.12
C ILE A 115 -0.05 1.93 1.09
N VAL A 116 -0.96 1.18 1.73
CA VAL A 116 -0.65 0.21 2.78
C VAL A 116 -1.05 -1.19 2.33
N ILE A 117 -0.19 -2.15 2.65
CA ILE A 117 -0.55 -3.56 2.78
C ILE A 117 -0.40 -3.95 4.25
N ALA A 118 -1.44 -4.54 4.84
CA ALA A 118 -1.46 -4.83 6.26
C ALA A 118 -2.17 -6.15 6.58
N THR A 119 -1.69 -6.87 7.57
CA THR A 119 -2.47 -7.93 8.20
C THR A 119 -3.25 -7.35 9.37
N PHE A 120 -4.52 -7.71 9.50
CA PHE A 120 -5.36 -7.23 10.58
C PHE A 120 -6.32 -8.31 11.04
N GLY A 121 -6.80 -8.19 12.27
CA GLY A 121 -7.92 -8.99 12.76
C GLY A 121 -8.92 -8.11 13.51
N ILE A 122 -10.06 -8.69 13.87
CA ILE A 122 -11.10 -7.97 14.60
C ILE A 122 -11.04 -8.40 16.07
N ARG A 123 -10.78 -7.45 16.97
CA ARG A 123 -10.78 -7.70 18.42
C ARG A 123 -12.19 -8.08 18.90
N ALA A 124 -12.30 -8.66 20.09
CA ALA A 124 -13.59 -9.09 20.65
C ALA A 124 -14.65 -7.97 20.74
N ALA A 125 -14.21 -6.72 20.90
CA ALA A 125 -15.08 -5.53 20.89
C ALA A 125 -15.49 -5.06 19.48
N GLY A 126 -15.22 -5.82 18.41
CA GLY A 126 -15.52 -5.45 17.03
C GLY A 126 -14.52 -4.46 16.41
N VAL A 127 -13.46 -4.10 17.13
CA VAL A 127 -12.47 -3.11 16.67
C VAL A 127 -11.42 -3.79 15.78
N PRO A 128 -11.25 -3.37 14.51
CA PRO A 128 -10.17 -3.87 13.68
C PRO A 128 -8.82 -3.34 14.19
N ALA A 129 -7.84 -4.23 14.26
CA ALA A 129 -6.49 -3.92 14.70
C ALA A 129 -5.47 -4.46 13.71
N ILE A 130 -4.52 -3.62 13.30
CA ILE A 130 -3.41 -4.02 12.43
C ILE A 130 -2.37 -4.73 13.29
N GLU A 131 -1.89 -5.88 12.80
CA GLU A 131 -0.85 -6.68 13.45
C GLU A 131 0.52 -6.43 12.79
N GLU A 132 0.55 -6.39 11.45
CA GLU A 132 1.72 -6.02 10.66
C GLU A 132 1.32 -5.16 9.46
N LEU A 133 2.23 -4.31 9.00
CA LEU A 133 2.00 -3.49 7.82
C LEU A 133 3.29 -3.16 7.07
N SER A 134 3.13 -2.76 5.82
CA SER A 134 4.14 -2.10 4.99
C SER A 134 3.48 -1.01 4.17
N VAL A 135 4.20 0.08 3.97
CA VAL A 135 3.68 1.26 3.27
C VAL A 135 4.52 1.59 2.05
N MET A 136 3.93 2.28 1.09
CA MET A 136 4.59 2.72 -0.13
C MET A 136 3.95 4.02 -0.62
N PRO A 137 4.69 5.14 -0.65
CA PRO A 137 4.20 6.38 -1.23
C PRO A 137 4.16 6.23 -2.75
N VAL A 138 3.10 6.77 -3.37
CA VAL A 138 2.88 6.72 -4.82
C VAL A 138 2.38 8.08 -5.31
N THR A 139 2.74 8.44 -6.55
CA THR A 139 2.26 9.67 -7.20
C THR A 139 0.77 9.59 -7.55
N GLY A 140 0.17 10.70 -7.98
CA GLY A 140 -1.19 10.72 -8.54
C GLY A 140 -1.39 9.84 -9.78
N GLN A 141 -0.31 9.40 -10.43
CA GLN A 141 -0.31 8.42 -11.52
C GLN A 141 -0.10 6.98 -11.03
N TRP A 142 -0.14 6.75 -9.70
CA TRP A 142 0.09 5.46 -9.04
C TRP A 142 1.49 4.87 -9.27
N LEU A 143 2.49 5.74 -9.43
CA LEU A 143 3.89 5.33 -9.55
C LEU A 143 4.57 5.36 -8.18
N PRO A 144 5.18 4.25 -7.71
CA PRO A 144 5.92 4.24 -6.45
C PRO A 144 7.11 5.20 -6.45
N VAL A 145 7.32 5.88 -5.33
CA VAL A 145 8.45 6.78 -5.08
C VAL A 145 9.19 6.38 -3.81
N GLN A 146 10.50 6.58 -3.79
CA GLN A 146 11.39 6.28 -2.68
C GLN A 146 11.82 7.54 -1.94
N ASP A 147 12.01 8.64 -2.67
CA ASP A 147 12.44 9.92 -2.13
C ASP A 147 11.98 11.09 -3.00
N GLY A 148 12.31 12.31 -2.56
CA GLY A 148 11.95 13.54 -3.26
C GLY A 148 12.68 13.75 -4.61
N PHE A 149 13.87 13.17 -4.79
CA PHE A 149 14.59 13.26 -6.06
C PHE A 149 13.91 12.42 -7.13
N GLU A 150 13.54 11.18 -6.79
CA GLU A 150 12.79 10.30 -7.67
C GLU A 150 11.40 10.88 -7.99
N LEU A 151 10.73 11.51 -7.02
CA LEU A 151 9.48 12.21 -7.27
C LEU A 151 9.63 13.31 -8.33
N GLN A 152 10.70 14.11 -8.25
CA GLN A 152 10.97 15.17 -9.24
C GLN A 152 11.31 14.57 -10.62
N GLU A 153 12.13 13.53 -10.66
CA GLU A 153 12.49 12.83 -11.90
C GLU A 153 11.27 12.25 -12.60
N LEU A 154 10.46 11.46 -11.89
CA LEU A 154 9.21 10.92 -12.41
C LEU A 154 8.26 12.03 -12.86
N GLY A 155 8.15 13.11 -12.10
CA GLY A 155 7.35 14.27 -12.47
C GLY A 155 7.77 14.84 -13.83
N ARG A 156 9.07 15.01 -14.08
CA ARG A 156 9.58 15.47 -15.39
C ARG A 156 9.26 14.49 -16.51
N LEU A 157 9.46 13.18 -16.29
CA LEU A 157 9.20 12.16 -17.30
C LEU A 157 7.72 12.06 -17.67
N VAL A 158 6.84 12.13 -16.67
CA VAL A 158 5.38 12.13 -16.86
C VAL A 158 4.94 13.39 -17.60
N MET A 159 5.42 14.58 -17.20
CA MET A 159 5.10 15.84 -17.90
C MET A 159 5.57 15.83 -19.36
N ALA A 160 6.72 15.22 -19.63
CA ALA A 160 7.27 15.09 -20.98
C ALA A 160 6.63 13.94 -21.80
N GLY A 161 5.68 13.18 -21.23
CA GLY A 161 5.03 12.07 -21.92
C GLY A 161 5.96 10.92 -22.31
N ARG A 162 7.08 10.74 -21.59
CA ARG A 162 8.11 9.73 -21.90
C ARG A 162 7.63 8.32 -21.57
N ALA A 163 8.05 7.35 -22.38
CA ALA A 163 7.81 5.93 -22.08
C ALA A 163 8.96 5.37 -21.23
N PHE A 164 8.62 4.76 -20.10
CA PHE A 164 9.60 4.18 -19.19
C PHE A 164 9.07 2.99 -18.40
N ILE A 165 9.98 2.18 -17.89
CA ILE A 165 9.73 1.11 -16.92
C ILE A 165 10.16 1.61 -15.53
N LYS A 166 9.23 1.61 -14.57
CA LYS A 166 9.55 1.83 -13.16
C LYS A 166 10.15 0.56 -12.57
N VAL A 167 11.39 0.64 -12.11
CA VAL A 167 12.04 -0.49 -11.43
C VAL A 167 11.70 -0.43 -9.96
N LEU A 168 11.25 -1.56 -9.41
CA LEU A 168 10.78 -1.66 -8.03
C LEU A 168 11.76 -2.50 -7.21
N ARG A 169 12.32 -1.89 -6.18
CA ARG A 169 13.34 -2.52 -5.33
C ARG A 169 12.68 -3.32 -4.22
N TYR A 170 12.07 -4.44 -4.56
CA TYR A 170 11.35 -5.27 -3.59
C TYR A 170 12.26 -6.07 -2.64
N ASN A 171 13.57 -6.17 -2.90
CA ASN A 171 14.48 -7.04 -2.12
C ASN A 171 15.97 -6.64 -2.14
N SER A 172 16.35 -5.46 -2.63
CA SER A 172 17.77 -5.05 -2.65
C SER A 172 18.12 -4.26 -1.40
N SER A 173 19.24 -4.60 -0.74
CA SER A 173 19.80 -3.76 0.32
C SER A 173 19.96 -2.32 -0.17
N ALA A 174 19.76 -1.35 0.72
CA ALA A 174 19.87 0.09 0.42
C ALA A 174 21.23 0.51 -0.21
N THR A 175 22.21 -0.38 -0.21
CA THR A 175 23.58 -0.21 -0.69
C THR A 175 23.83 -0.51 -2.17
N LYS A 176 22.87 -1.06 -2.94
CA LYS A 176 23.04 -1.22 -4.40
C LYS A 176 22.40 -0.06 -5.15
N THR A 177 23.22 0.79 -5.75
CA THR A 177 22.80 1.76 -6.76
C THR A 177 22.20 1.01 -7.95
N SER A 178 20.90 1.17 -8.18
CA SER A 178 20.22 0.69 -9.38
C SER A 178 19.40 1.80 -10.01
N ALA A 179 19.12 1.71 -11.30
CA ALA A 179 18.22 2.68 -11.94
C ALA A 179 16.83 2.59 -11.30
N SER A 180 16.27 3.74 -10.89
CA SER A 180 14.87 3.91 -10.45
C SER A 180 13.90 3.74 -11.62
N VAL A 181 14.35 4.14 -12.81
CA VAL A 181 13.58 4.23 -14.05
C VAL A 181 14.45 3.84 -15.25
N VAL A 182 13.87 3.14 -16.23
CA VAL A 182 14.51 2.82 -17.51
C VAL A 182 13.66 3.39 -18.64
N LEU A 183 14.21 4.32 -19.41
CA LEU A 183 13.56 4.87 -20.60
C LEU A 183 13.47 3.81 -21.70
N THR A 184 12.30 3.63 -22.29
CA THR A 184 12.07 2.64 -23.36
C THR A 184 11.90 3.28 -24.73
N ASP A 185 11.84 4.61 -24.79
CA ASP A 185 11.71 5.41 -26.01
C ASP A 185 13.04 6.03 -26.47
N SER A 186 14.12 5.77 -25.76
CA SER A 186 15.47 6.10 -26.20
C SER A 186 15.98 4.98 -27.10
N ALA A 187 16.01 5.19 -28.42
CA ALA A 187 16.78 4.31 -29.29
C ALA A 187 18.25 4.30 -28.83
N GLU A 188 18.92 3.15 -28.87
CA GLU A 188 20.38 3.13 -28.79
C GLU A 188 20.89 4.10 -29.85
N VAL A 189 21.56 5.18 -29.42
CA VAL A 189 22.31 6.04 -30.33
C VAL A 189 23.34 5.13 -30.96
N GLY A 190 23.13 4.78 -32.23
CA GLY A 190 24.01 3.89 -32.98
C GLY A 190 25.46 4.30 -32.76
N GLY A 191 26.23 3.41 -32.15
CA GLY A 191 27.68 3.56 -32.09
C GLY A 191 28.22 3.76 -33.51
N PRO A 192 29.26 4.58 -33.70
CA PRO A 192 29.78 4.86 -35.02
C PRO A 192 30.12 3.55 -35.73
N LYS A 193 29.53 3.35 -36.91
CA LYS A 193 29.99 2.35 -37.86
C LYS A 193 31.44 2.73 -38.19
N HIS A 194 32.40 1.99 -37.65
CA HIS A 194 33.73 1.95 -38.22
C HIS A 194 33.61 1.29 -39.60
N GLU A 195 33.37 2.11 -40.62
CA GLU A 195 33.71 1.77 -42.00
C GLU A 195 35.23 1.75 -42.12
N SER A 196 35.68 0.70 -42.79
CA SER A 196 37.07 0.28 -42.93
C SER A 196 37.92 1.28 -43.73
N SER A 197 39.20 1.34 -43.39
CA SER A 197 40.31 1.40 -44.35
C SER A 197 41.54 0.76 -43.71
#